data_AF-A0A7K4MP56-F1
#
_entry.id   AF-A0A7K4MP56-F1
#
_cell.length_a   1.000
_cell.length_b   1.000
_cell.length_c   1.000
_cell.angle_alpha   90.00
_cell.angle_beta   90.00
_cell.angle_gamma   90.00
#
_symmetry.space_group_name_H-M   'P 1'
#
loop_
_entity.id
_entity.type
_entity.pdbx_description
1 polymer ?
#
loop_
_entity_poly.entity_id
_entity_poly.type
_entity_poly.pdbx_seq_one_letter_code
_entity_poly.pdbx_strand_id
1 'polypeptide(L)' 'MESFRPRVIFSAAITLDGKLATRSGDSKLSSKKDKIRVHKLRSKVDAILIGKNTVKIDDPLLSVHNIKKKNPIRII' A
#
# COMPACT_ATOMS: atom_id res chain seq x y z
N MET A 1 5.83 29.80 11.16
CA MET A 1 6.14 28.36 11.22
C MET A 1 5.66 27.76 9.91
N GLU A 2 6.55 27.42 8.99
CA GLU A 2 6.13 26.67 7.80
C GLU A 2 5.52 25.34 8.25
N SER A 3 4.32 25.05 7.76
CA SER A 3 3.65 23.78 8.03
C SER A 3 4.47 22.65 7.41
N PHE A 4 5.15 21.84 8.23
CA PHE A 4 5.81 20.63 7.76
C PHE A 4 4.74 19.63 7.30
N ARG A 5 4.55 19.53 5.97
CA ARG A 5 3.66 18.53 5.38
C ARG A 5 4.49 17.35 4.90
N PRO A 6 4.11 16.11 5.25
CA PRO A 6 4.83 14.93 4.78
C PRO A 6 4.74 14.84 3.25
N ARG A 7 5.81 14.33 2.62
CA ARG A 7 5.78 13.99 1.19
C ARG A 7 4.88 12.76 1.00
N VAL A 8 3.88 12.89 0.14
CA VAL A 8 2.91 11.82 -0.11
C VAL A 8 3.22 11.11 -1.44
N ILE A 9 3.22 9.79 -1.41
CA ILE A 9 3.30 8.94 -2.61
C ILE A 9 2.00 8.15 -2.69
N PHE A 10 1.25 8.33 -3.78
CA PHE A 10 0.09 7.50 -4.07
C PHE A 10 0.51 6.24 -4.84
N SER A 11 0.01 5.08 -4.43
CA SER A 11 0.27 3.82 -5.10
C SER A 11 -1.00 2.97 -5.15
N ALA A 12 -1.35 2.50 -6.35
CA ALA A 12 -2.51 1.64 -6.57
C ALA A 12 -2.19 0.59 -7.64
N ALA A 13 -2.81 -0.59 -7.52
CA ALA A 13 -2.93 -1.56 -8.59
C ALA A 13 -4.34 -1.44 -9.17
N ILE A 14 -4.43 -1.24 -10.49
CA ILE A 14 -5.70 -1.01 -11.18
C ILE A 14 -5.81 -1.90 -12.41
N THR A 15 -7.03 -2.24 -12.80
CA THR A 15 -7.31 -2.83 -14.11
C THR A 15 -7.11 -1.80 -15.23
N LEU A 16 -7.11 -2.27 -16.49
CA LEU A 16 -6.96 -1.39 -17.66
C LEU A 16 -8.09 -0.35 -17.77
N ASP A 17 -9.30 -0.70 -17.33
CA ASP A 17 -10.47 0.18 -17.26
C ASP A 17 -10.57 0.98 -15.93
N GLY A 18 -9.50 0.98 -15.12
CA GLY A 18 -9.36 1.86 -13.96
C GLY A 18 -10.08 1.38 -12.70
N LYS A 19 -10.36 0.09 -12.54
CA LYS A 19 -11.01 -0.48 -11.35
C LYS A 19 -9.99 -1.00 -10.34
N LEU A 20 -10.32 -0.88 -9.06
CA LEU A 20 -9.51 -1.37 -7.93
C LEU A 20 -9.90 -2.78 -7.48
N ALA A 21 -11.12 -3.22 -7.77
CA ALA A 21 -11.64 -4.53 -7.42
C ALA A 21 -12.77 -4.93 -8.38
N THR A 22 -13.08 -6.22 -8.41
CA THR A 22 -14.27 -6.75 -9.12
C THR A 22 -15.56 -6.34 -8.40
N ARG A 23 -16.72 -6.59 -9.05
CA ARG A 23 -18.04 -6.34 -8.44
C ARG A 23 -18.28 -7.15 -7.15
N SER A 24 -17.60 -8.29 -7.00
CA SER A 24 -17.65 -9.12 -5.79
C SER A 24 -16.61 -8.72 -4.74
N GLY A 25 -15.78 -7.71 -5.01
CA GLY A 25 -14.79 -7.19 -4.06
C GLY A 25 -13.41 -7.85 -4.15
N ASP A 26 -13.12 -8.66 -5.17
CA ASP A 26 -11.78 -9.23 -5.34
C ASP A 26 -10.79 -8.16 -5.85
N SER A 27 -9.79 -7.87 -5.03
CA SER A 27 -8.77 -6.83 -5.21
C SER A 27 -7.39 -7.39 -5.60
N LYS A 28 -7.27 -8.71 -5.89
CA LYS A 28 -5.99 -9.37 -6.21
C LYS A 28 -5.51 -9.11 -7.63
N LEU A 29 -5.22 -7.84 -7.93
CA LEU A 29 -4.78 -7.39 -9.26
C LEU A 29 -3.25 -7.49 -9.48
N SER A 30 -2.47 -7.47 -8.40
CA SER A 30 -1.01 -7.39 -8.46
C SER A 30 -0.32 -8.72 -8.77
N SER A 31 0.62 -8.70 -9.73
CA SER A 31 1.53 -9.82 -10.00
C SER A 31 2.68 -9.91 -8.96
N LYS A 32 3.46 -11.00 -9.01
CA LYS A 32 4.67 -11.16 -8.17
C LYS A 32 5.66 -10.00 -8.35
N LYS A 33 5.88 -9.56 -9.59
CA LYS A 33 6.79 -8.43 -9.90
C LYS A 33 6.30 -7.13 -9.26
N ASP A 34 4.99 -6.90 -9.28
CA ASP A 34 4.39 -5.71 -8.67
C ASP A 34 4.51 -5.73 -7.14
N LYS A 35 4.28 -6.88 -6.49
CA LYS A 35 4.46 -7.04 -5.05
C LYS A 35 5.89 -6.69 -4.62
N ILE A 36 6.90 -7.14 -5.36
CA ILE A 36 8.32 -6.81 -5.09
C ILE A 36 8.54 -5.29 -5.18
N ARG A 37 8.00 -4.64 -6.22
CA ARG A 37 8.08 -3.19 -6.41
C ARG A 37 7.44 -2.43 -5.23
N VAL A 38 6.25 -2.83 -4.80
CA VAL A 38 5.55 -2.22 -3.67
C VAL A 38 6.30 -2.43 -2.35
N HIS A 39 6.86 -3.61 -2.09
CA HIS A 39 7.69 -3.82 -0.90
C HIS A 39 8.95 -2.94 -0.90
N LYS A 40 9.59 -2.76 -2.06
CA LYS A 40 10.72 -1.82 -2.22
C LYS A 40 10.30 -0.36 -2.03
N LEU A 41 9.06 0.00 -2.36
CA LEU A 41 8.52 1.33 -2.07
C LEU A 41 8.28 1.50 -0.57
N ARG A 42 7.63 0.52 0.07
CA ARG A 42 7.36 0.50 1.52
C ARG A 42 8.63 0.60 2.37
N SER A 43 9.76 0.10 1.87
CA SER A 43 11.05 0.21 2.58
C SER A 43 11.66 1.61 2.55
N LYS A 44 11.14 2.51 1.72
CA LYS A 44 11.65 3.88 1.51
C LYS A 44 10.78 4.97 2.15
N VAL A 45 9.70 4.60 2.80
CA VAL A 45 8.76 5.54 3.43
C VAL A 45 8.72 5.32 4.94
N ASP A 46 8.35 6.35 5.69
CA ASP A 46 8.23 6.30 7.15
C ASP A 46 6.89 5.72 7.59
N ALA A 47 5.84 5.90 6.77
CA ALA A 47 4.49 5.44 7.06
C ALA A 47 3.77 4.90 5.82
N ILE A 48 2.82 3.99 6.05
CA ILE A 48 1.84 3.51 5.07
C ILE A 48 0.46 3.92 5.57
N LEU A 49 -0.31 4.58 4.70
CA LEU A 49 -1.69 4.97 4.97
C LEU A 49 -2.64 4.15 4.10
N ILE A 50 -3.70 3.62 4.72
CA ILE A 50 -4.84 2.99 4.05
C ILE A 50 -6.13 3.49 4.70
N GLY A 51 -7.29 3.21 4.10
CA GLY A 51 -8.58 3.49 4.73
C GLY A 51 -9.14 2.28 5.48
N LYS A 52 -10.04 2.53 6.44
CA LYS A 52 -10.72 1.48 7.24
C LYS A 52 -11.32 0.33 6.43
N ASN A 53 -11.86 0.59 5.24
CA ASN A 53 -12.51 -0.44 4.43
C ASN A 53 -11.49 -1.44 3.87
N THR A 54 -10.28 -0.99 3.54
CA THR A 54 -9.18 -1.87 3.12
C THR A 54 -8.78 -2.82 4.25
N VAL A 55 -8.75 -2.34 5.51
CA VAL A 55 -8.52 -3.23 6.66
C VAL A 55 -9.62 -4.28 6.76
N LYS A 56 -10.88 -3.85 6.68
CA LYS A 56 -12.03 -4.73 6.85
C LYS A 56 -12.14 -5.81 5.75
N ILE A 57 -11.78 -5.47 4.51
CA ILE A 57 -11.97 -6.34 3.35
C ILE A 57 -10.72 -7.19 3.07
N ASP A 58 -9.52 -6.58 3.12
CA ASP A 58 -8.30 -7.22 2.63
C ASP A 58 -7.38 -7.74 3.75
N ASP A 59 -7.59 -7.33 5.00
CA ASP A 59 -6.74 -7.61 6.18
C ASP A 59 -5.22 -7.62 5.88
N PRO A 60 -4.65 -6.50 5.38
CA PRO A 60 -3.28 -6.51 4.87
C PRO A 60 -2.24 -6.43 6.00
N LEU A 61 -1.15 -7.19 5.86
CA LEU A 61 -0.02 -7.15 6.79
C LEU A 61 0.78 -5.83 6.80
N LEU A 62 0.67 -5.00 5.75
CA LEU A 62 1.38 -3.71 5.59
C LEU A 62 2.85 -3.73 6.07
N SER A 63 3.63 -4.72 5.64
CA SER A 63 5.02 -4.93 6.06
C SER A 63 6.02 -4.82 4.91
N VAL A 64 7.30 -4.69 5.26
CA VAL A 64 8.43 -4.81 4.35
C VAL A 64 8.99 -6.22 4.50
N HIS A 65 8.56 -7.16 3.66
CA HIS A 65 9.14 -8.51 3.65
C HIS A 65 10.60 -8.47 3.16
N ASN A 66 11.45 -9.31 3.73
CA ASN A 66 12.82 -9.60 3.28
C ASN A 66 13.83 -8.42 3.33
N ILE A 67 13.62 -7.42 4.19
CA ILE A 67 14.61 -6.37 4.45
C ILE A 67 14.79 -6.24 5.96
N LYS A 68 16.03 -6.25 6.46
CA LYS A 68 16.38 -5.95 7.87
C LYS A 68 16.16 -4.45 8.17
N LYS A 69 14.93 -3.96 8.02
CA LYS A 69 14.53 -2.58 8.33
C LYS A 69 13.25 -2.63 9.16
N LYS A 70 13.07 -1.65 10.06
CA LYS A 70 11.82 -1.50 10.81
C LYS A 70 10.65 -1.35 9.84
N ASN A 71 9.53 -1.99 10.18
CA ASN A 71 8.29 -1.78 9.44
C ASN A 71 7.86 -0.31 9.55
N PRO A 72 7.31 0.27 8.47
CA PRO A 72 6.78 1.63 8.50
C PRO A 72 5.57 1.73 9.44
N ILE A 73 5.32 2.94 9.95
CA ILE A 73 4.14 3.25 10.77
C ILE A 73 2.88 2.97 9.94
N ARG A 74 1.89 2.31 10.53
CA ARG A 74 0.61 2.04 9.88
C ARG A 74 -0.41 3.11 10.31
N ILE A 75 -0.98 3.81 9.34
CA ILE A 75 -2.04 4.80 9.53
C ILE A 75 -3.29 4.25 8.83
N ILE A 76 -4.42 4.21 9.55
CA ILE A 76 -5.70 3.65 9.11
C ILE A 76 -6.77 4.74 9.15
#